data_AF-A0A968ZJI9-F1
#
_entry.id   AF-A0A968ZJI9-F1
#
_cell.length_a   1.000
_cell.length_b   1.000
_cell.length_c   1.000
_cell.angle_alpha   90.00
_cell.angle_beta   90.00
_cell.angle_gamma   90.00
#
_symmetry.space_group_name_H-M   'P 1'
#
loop_
_entity.id
_entity.type
_entity.pdbx_description
1 polymer ?
#
loop_
_entity_poly.entity_id
_entity_poly.type
_entity_poly.pdbx_seq_one_letter_code
_entity_poly.pdbx_strand_id
1 'polypeptide(L)'
;MLPRFGASVVSENQSKSEMEIRYQLSIKVPATAYDSLYLGLSTLAAHLDHRYSNVEDVTERYYDLKTRIRNKKALEQRYLDLLNKAVVMKDMLEIEAQLNQVRTEVEQLEGQFNYLSQQVAFSTIQLSFYEVLPYAYDKPTRRGFGARVLSSLATGWQGFLSFLVGVLALWPFFCLGRAFGGSSASGDKAGKHVSPRAPLSRA
;
A
#
# COMPACT_ATOMS: atom_id res chain seq x y z
N MET A 1 -22.13 12.60 8.74
CA MET A 1 -23.39 12.95 8.04
C MET A 1 -23.36 14.43 7.72
N LEU A 2 -23.84 14.88 6.55
CA LEU A 2 -24.01 16.31 6.25
C LEU A 2 -25.47 16.71 6.49
N PRO A 3 -25.85 17.10 7.72
CA PRO A 3 -27.25 17.27 8.13
C PRO A 3 -27.99 18.34 7.35
N ARG A 4 -27.28 19.37 6.86
CA ARG A 4 -27.86 20.46 6.06
C ARG A 4 -28.43 20.00 4.71
N PHE A 5 -27.93 18.91 4.14
CA PHE A 5 -28.32 18.43 2.81
C PHE A 5 -28.95 17.02 2.83
N GLY A 6 -29.19 16.46 4.02
CA GLY A 6 -29.68 15.07 4.17
C GLY A 6 -28.74 14.03 3.56
N ALA A 7 -27.45 14.37 3.41
CA ALA A 7 -26.48 13.55 2.70
C ALA A 7 -25.66 12.68 3.68
N SER A 8 -25.35 11.46 3.25
CA SER A 8 -24.51 10.52 4.00
C SER A 8 -23.25 10.19 3.22
N VAL A 9 -22.13 10.05 3.94
CA VAL A 9 -20.89 9.53 3.37
C VAL A 9 -20.99 8.01 3.43
N VAL A 10 -20.87 7.36 2.27
CA VAL A 10 -20.98 5.90 2.12
C VAL A 10 -19.61 5.25 2.22
N SER A 11 -18.59 5.89 1.66
CA SER A 11 -17.22 5.41 1.69
C SER A 11 -16.27 6.58 1.76
N GLU A 12 -15.23 6.42 2.57
CA GLU A 12 -14.13 7.34 2.71
C GLU A 12 -12.83 6.53 2.65
N ASN A 13 -11.94 6.97 1.78
CA ASN A 13 -10.60 6.41 1.67
C ASN A 13 -9.59 7.56 1.66
N GLN A 14 -8.52 7.38 2.41
CA GLN A 14 -7.42 8.33 2.47
C GLN A 14 -6.14 7.61 2.09
N SER A 15 -5.39 8.18 1.14
CA SER A 15 -4.05 7.73 0.82
C SER A 15 -3.05 8.87 1.05
N LYS A 16 -1.88 8.50 1.56
CA LYS A 16 -0.78 9.44 1.82
C LYS A 16 0.45 8.99 1.06
N SER A 17 0.98 9.90 0.26
CA SER A 17 2.27 9.83 -0.43
C SER A 17 3.26 10.79 0.25
N GLU A 18 4.53 10.73 -0.13
CA GLU A 18 5.55 11.71 0.30
C GLU A 18 5.22 13.13 -0.17
N MET A 19 4.51 13.26 -1.29
CA MET A 19 4.23 14.55 -1.95
C MET A 19 2.77 14.99 -1.85
N GLU A 20 1.83 14.09 -1.55
CA GLU A 20 0.40 14.44 -1.51
C GLU A 20 -0.37 13.61 -0.47
N ILE A 21 -1.42 14.20 0.09
CA ILE A 21 -2.48 13.46 0.79
C ILE A 21 -3.73 13.53 -0.08
N ARG A 22 -4.28 12.39 -0.45
CA ARG A 22 -5.46 12.28 -1.30
C ARG A 22 -6.63 11.69 -0.51
N TYR A 23 -7.80 12.28 -0.70
CA TYR A 23 -9.06 11.87 -0.11
C TYR A 23 -10.04 11.50 -1.21
N GLN A 24 -10.66 10.34 -1.09
CA GLN A 24 -11.71 9.86 -1.97
C GLN A 24 -12.97 9.62 -1.13
N LEU A 25 -14.01 10.39 -1.42
CA LEU A 25 -15.30 10.32 -0.74
C LEU A 25 -16.39 9.92 -1.72
N SER A 26 -17.23 8.98 -1.32
CA SER A 26 -18.48 8.64 -2.00
C SER A 26 -19.64 9.11 -1.14
N ILE A 27 -20.39 10.10 -1.61
CA ILE A 27 -21.46 10.77 -0.88
C ILE A 27 -22.79 10.44 -1.55
N LYS A 28 -23.74 9.89 -0.77
CA LYS A 28 -25.11 9.66 -1.21
C LYS A 28 -26.00 10.84 -0.81
N VAL A 29 -26.71 11.40 -1.77
CA VAL A 29 -27.47 12.64 -1.65
C VAL A 29 -28.88 12.42 -2.20
N PRO A 30 -29.95 12.86 -1.54
CA PRO A 30 -31.29 12.89 -2.14
C PRO A 30 -31.28 13.70 -3.44
N ALA A 31 -31.96 13.23 -4.50
CA ALA A 31 -31.92 13.89 -5.80
C ALA A 31 -32.31 15.39 -5.74
N THR A 32 -33.25 15.76 -4.86
CA THR A 32 -33.69 17.14 -4.65
C THR A 32 -32.63 18.07 -4.03
N ALA A 33 -31.65 17.51 -3.32
CA ALA A 33 -30.59 18.26 -2.65
C ALA A 33 -29.26 18.24 -3.42
N TYR A 34 -29.20 17.54 -4.56
CA TYR A 34 -27.99 17.37 -5.37
C TYR A 34 -27.38 18.72 -5.78
N ASP A 35 -28.18 19.59 -6.43
CA ASP A 35 -27.70 20.87 -6.95
C ASP A 35 -27.17 21.79 -5.84
N SER A 36 -27.86 21.78 -4.69
CA SER A 36 -27.49 22.60 -3.54
C SER A 36 -26.16 22.17 -2.93
N LEU A 37 -25.95 20.86 -2.78
CA LEU A 37 -24.71 20.32 -2.25
C LEU A 37 -23.56 20.46 -3.27
N TYR A 38 -23.84 20.25 -4.55
CA TYR A 38 -22.88 20.44 -5.63
C TYR A 38 -22.35 21.88 -5.66
N LEU A 39 -23.23 22.87 -5.63
CA LEU A 39 -22.84 24.28 -5.57
C LEU A 39 -21.98 24.55 -4.33
N GLY A 40 -22.40 24.04 -3.15
CA GLY A 40 -21.61 24.17 -1.92
C GLY A 40 -20.19 23.61 -2.06
N LEU A 41 -20.04 22.39 -2.61
CA LEU A 41 -18.72 21.79 -2.83
C LEU A 41 -17.88 22.56 -3.84
N SER A 42 -18.49 23.06 -4.92
CA SER A 42 -17.77 23.82 -5.95
C SER A 42 -17.18 25.13 -5.42
N THR A 43 -17.84 25.77 -4.45
CA THR A 43 -17.35 27.02 -3.84
C THR A 43 -16.19 26.80 -2.87
N LEU A 44 -16.03 25.59 -2.32
CA LEU A 44 -14.96 25.25 -1.40
C LEU A 44 -13.65 24.87 -2.11
N ALA A 45 -13.73 24.46 -3.38
CA ALA A 45 -12.56 24.06 -4.14
C ALA A 45 -11.74 25.28 -4.58
N ALA A 46 -10.49 25.38 -4.11
CA ALA A 46 -9.56 26.41 -4.58
C ALA A 46 -9.14 26.19 -6.04
N HIS A 47 -9.05 24.92 -6.46
CA HIS A 47 -8.76 24.53 -7.84
C HIS A 47 -9.54 23.26 -8.19
N LEU A 48 -10.02 23.16 -9.44
CA LEU A 48 -10.82 22.05 -9.93
C LEU A 48 -10.12 21.41 -11.13
N ASP A 49 -9.48 20.26 -10.90
CA ASP A 49 -8.73 19.56 -11.94
C ASP A 49 -9.62 18.82 -12.95
N HIS A 50 -10.64 18.12 -12.44
CA HIS A 50 -11.49 17.28 -13.27
C HIS A 50 -12.95 17.32 -12.82
N ARG A 51 -13.85 17.38 -13.81
CA ARG A 51 -15.30 17.30 -13.60
C ARG A 51 -15.89 16.29 -14.57
N TYR A 52 -16.65 15.36 -14.01
CA TYR A 52 -17.48 14.44 -14.76
C TYR A 52 -18.87 14.38 -14.15
N SER A 53 -19.89 14.45 -15.00
CA SER A 53 -21.29 14.31 -14.62
C SER A 53 -21.98 13.49 -15.70
N ASN A 54 -22.73 12.48 -15.26
CA ASN A 54 -23.51 11.64 -16.15
C ASN A 54 -24.96 11.63 -15.63
N VAL A 55 -25.90 11.91 -16.52
CA VAL A 55 -27.33 11.90 -16.23
C VAL A 55 -27.96 10.94 -17.22
N GLU A 56 -28.66 9.93 -16.71
CA GLU A 56 -29.33 8.91 -17.51
C GLU A 56 -30.84 9.03 -17.30
N ASP A 57 -31.60 9.15 -18.40
CA ASP A 57 -33.06 9.10 -18.34
C ASP A 57 -33.52 7.63 -18.27
N VAL A 58 -34.13 7.27 -17.15
CA VAL A 58 -34.64 5.91 -16.88
C VAL A 58 -36.16 5.85 -16.85
N THR A 59 -36.85 6.88 -17.34
CA THR A 59 -38.31 7.00 -17.30
C THR A 59 -38.99 5.85 -18.02
N GLU A 60 -38.54 5.53 -19.25
CA GLU A 60 -39.07 4.40 -20.04
C GLU A 60 -38.91 3.08 -19.27
N ARG A 61 -37.69 2.81 -18.80
CA ARG A 61 -37.35 1.59 -18.03
C ARG A 61 -38.21 1.44 -16.77
N TYR A 62 -38.51 2.55 -16.09
CA TYR A 62 -39.34 2.56 -14.89
C TYR A 62 -40.78 2.11 -15.20
N TYR A 63 -41.40 2.68 -16.23
CA TYR A 63 -42.76 2.31 -16.64
C TYR A 63 -42.84 0.90 -17.22
N ASP A 64 -41.81 0.47 -17.94
CA ASP A 64 -41.68 -0.88 -18.48
C ASP A 64 -41.64 -1.93 -17.37
N LEU A 65 -40.76 -1.76 -16.37
CA LEU A 65 -40.67 -2.67 -15.23
C LEU A 65 -41.99 -2.74 -14.48
N LYS A 66 -42.62 -1.59 -14.21
CA LYS A 66 -43.92 -1.52 -13.54
C LYS A 66 -45.00 -2.28 -14.30
N THR A 67 -45.04 -2.13 -15.62
CA THR A 67 -46.01 -2.82 -16.49
C THR A 67 -45.76 -4.33 -16.53
N ARG A 68 -44.49 -4.75 -16.64
CA ARG A 68 -44.10 -6.17 -16.60
C ARG A 68 -44.48 -6.83 -15.27
N ILE A 69 -44.19 -6.19 -14.15
CA ILE A 69 -44.57 -6.68 -12.81
C ILE A 69 -46.10 -6.84 -12.73
N ARG A 70 -46.86 -5.84 -13.16
CA ARG A 70 -48.33 -5.90 -13.17
C ARG A 70 -48.85 -7.09 -13.98
N ASN A 71 -48.32 -7.30 -15.18
CA ASN A 71 -48.73 -8.38 -16.06
C ASN A 71 -48.38 -9.75 -15.47
N LYS A 72 -47.19 -9.90 -14.88
CA LYS A 72 -46.76 -11.16 -14.24
C LYS A 72 -47.55 -11.47 -12.98
N LYS A 73 -47.90 -10.48 -12.15
CA LYS A 73 -48.82 -10.67 -11.03
C LYS A 73 -50.23 -11.06 -11.46
N ALA A 74 -50.74 -10.50 -12.56
CA ALA A 74 -52.02 -10.92 -13.11
C ALA A 74 -51.97 -12.37 -13.63
N LEU A 75 -50.84 -12.79 -14.21
CA LEU A 75 -50.61 -14.17 -14.62
C LEU A 75 -50.51 -15.12 -13.41
N GLU A 76 -49.80 -14.71 -12.35
CA GLU A 76 -49.74 -15.43 -11.07
C GLU A 76 -51.15 -15.68 -10.51
N GLN A 77 -51.99 -14.64 -10.47
CA GLN A 77 -53.37 -14.77 -10.00
C GLN A 77 -54.19 -15.76 -10.85
N ARG A 78 -54.01 -15.74 -12.17
CA ARG A 78 -54.66 -16.72 -13.05
C ARG A 78 -54.19 -18.16 -12.76
N TYR A 79 -52.91 -18.37 -12.50
CA TYR A 79 -52.40 -19.68 -12.12
C TYR A 79 -52.95 -20.14 -10.76
N LEU A 80 -53.09 -19.24 -9.79
CA LEU A 80 -53.76 -19.53 -8.51
C LEU A 80 -55.22 -19.95 -8.73
N ASP A 81 -55.96 -19.26 -9.60
CA ASP A 81 -57.33 -19.60 -9.92
C ASP A 81 -57.46 -20.95 -10.64
N LEU A 82 -56.48 -21.30 -11.49
CA LEU A 82 -56.41 -22.61 -12.14
C LEU A 82 -56.07 -23.72 -11.14
N LEU A 83 -55.14 -23.46 -10.22
CA LEU A 83 -54.75 -24.38 -9.16
C LEU A 83 -55.95 -24.74 -8.27
N ASN A 84 -56.77 -23.75 -7.91
CA ASN A 84 -57.99 -23.95 -7.13
C ASN A 84 -59.06 -24.81 -7.83
N LYS A 85 -59.00 -24.90 -9.18
CA LYS A 85 -59.94 -25.69 -10.00
C LYS A 85 -59.37 -27.05 -10.41
N ALA A 86 -58.08 -27.29 -10.18
CA ALA A 86 -57.41 -28.52 -10.58
C ALA A 86 -57.85 -29.68 -9.68
N VAL A 87 -58.38 -30.74 -10.30
CA VAL A 87 -58.82 -31.95 -9.58
C VAL A 87 -57.78 -33.07 -9.69
N VAL A 88 -57.01 -33.08 -10.78
CA VAL A 88 -56.00 -34.11 -11.06
C VAL A 88 -54.66 -33.68 -10.45
N MET A 89 -54.04 -34.56 -9.65
CA MET A 89 -52.75 -34.29 -8.99
C MET A 89 -51.64 -33.90 -9.97
N LYS A 90 -51.59 -34.53 -11.14
CA LYS A 90 -50.60 -34.22 -12.18
C LYS A 90 -50.72 -32.75 -12.64
N ASP A 91 -51.95 -32.29 -12.90
CA ASP A 91 -52.22 -30.92 -13.34
C ASP A 91 -51.88 -29.92 -12.22
N MET A 92 -52.13 -30.28 -10.96
CA MET A 92 -51.78 -29.47 -9.80
C MET A 92 -50.26 -29.26 -9.70
N LEU A 93 -49.47 -30.33 -9.80
CA LEU A 93 -48.00 -30.26 -9.77
C LEU A 93 -47.44 -29.43 -10.94
N GLU A 94 -48.03 -29.55 -12.12
CA GLU A 94 -47.61 -28.77 -13.29
C GLU A 94 -47.94 -27.27 -13.14
N ILE A 95 -49.12 -26.94 -12.62
CA ILE A 95 -49.49 -25.55 -12.31
C ILE A 95 -48.60 -24.98 -11.21
N GLU A 96 -48.29 -25.72 -10.15
CA GLU A 96 -47.38 -25.27 -9.09
C GLU A 96 -45.96 -24.99 -9.62
N ALA A 97 -45.45 -25.84 -10.52
CA ALA A 97 -44.15 -25.63 -11.15
C ALA A 97 -44.14 -24.31 -11.94
N GLN A 98 -45.18 -24.06 -12.76
CA GLN A 98 -45.30 -22.81 -13.51
C GLN A 98 -45.51 -21.60 -12.59
N LEU A 99 -46.31 -21.74 -11.53
CA LEU A 99 -46.55 -20.70 -10.55
C LEU A 99 -45.25 -20.29 -9.84
N ASN A 100 -44.43 -21.26 -9.43
CA ASN A 100 -43.12 -21.01 -8.82
C ASN A 100 -42.18 -20.26 -9.76
N GLN A 101 -42.19 -20.61 -11.05
CA GLN A 101 -41.40 -19.89 -12.06
C GLN A 101 -41.87 -18.44 -12.17
N VAL A 102 -43.19 -18.20 -12.31
CA VAL A 102 -43.75 -16.84 -12.41
C VAL A 102 -43.44 -16.03 -11.15
N ARG A 103 -43.55 -16.61 -9.95
CA ARG A 103 -43.21 -15.93 -8.70
C ARG A 103 -41.74 -15.51 -8.66
N THR A 104 -40.84 -16.42 -9.02
CA THR A 104 -39.41 -16.11 -9.10
C THR A 104 -39.14 -14.96 -10.06
N GLU A 105 -39.81 -14.93 -11.22
CA GLU A 105 -39.70 -13.82 -12.18
C GLU A 105 -40.25 -12.49 -11.61
N VAL A 106 -41.37 -12.53 -10.88
CA VAL A 106 -41.93 -11.34 -10.22
C VAL A 106 -40.95 -10.78 -9.19
N GLU A 107 -40.40 -11.62 -8.32
CA GLU A 107 -39.43 -11.22 -7.30
C GLU A 107 -38.18 -10.60 -7.92
N GLN A 108 -37.67 -11.18 -9.00
CA GLN A 108 -36.54 -10.62 -9.74
C GLN A 108 -36.86 -9.24 -10.34
N LEU A 109 -38.05 -9.06 -10.92
CA LEU A 109 -38.47 -7.78 -11.48
C LEU A 109 -38.70 -6.73 -10.40
N GLU A 110 -39.27 -7.10 -9.26
CA GLU A 110 -39.45 -6.23 -8.10
C GLU A 110 -38.11 -5.80 -7.50
N GLY A 111 -37.14 -6.71 -7.40
CA GLY A 111 -35.78 -6.39 -7.00
C GLY A 111 -35.14 -5.34 -7.93
N GLN A 112 -35.26 -5.53 -9.25
CA GLN A 112 -34.79 -4.57 -10.24
C GLN A 112 -35.50 -3.22 -10.13
N PHE A 113 -36.81 -3.22 -9.95
CA PHE A 113 -37.61 -2.00 -9.80
C PHE A 113 -37.23 -1.23 -8.54
N ASN A 114 -37.05 -1.92 -7.41
CA ASN A 114 -36.64 -1.33 -6.15
C ASN A 114 -35.23 -0.72 -6.26
N TYR A 115 -34.31 -1.40 -6.92
CA TYR A 115 -32.97 -0.88 -7.19
C TYR A 115 -33.03 0.40 -8.04
N LEU A 116 -33.77 0.39 -9.14
CA LEU A 116 -33.93 1.55 -10.01
C LEU A 116 -34.60 2.72 -9.27
N SER A 117 -35.63 2.44 -8.48
CA SER A 117 -36.32 3.44 -7.66
C SER A 117 -35.37 4.12 -6.67
N GLN A 118 -34.45 3.37 -6.05
CA GLN A 118 -33.43 3.93 -5.19
C GLN A 118 -32.41 4.79 -5.96
N GLN A 119 -32.05 4.41 -7.19
CA GLN A 119 -31.17 5.22 -8.05
C GLN A 119 -31.83 6.54 -8.48
N VAL A 120 -33.14 6.55 -8.69
CA VAL A 120 -33.88 7.79 -9.01
C VAL A 120 -34.03 8.68 -7.77
N ALA A 121 -34.25 8.09 -6.60
CA ALA A 121 -34.40 8.85 -5.34
C ALA A 121 -33.09 9.46 -4.83
N PHE A 122 -31.95 8.84 -5.12
CA PHE A 122 -30.65 9.23 -4.60
C PHE A 122 -29.58 9.33 -5.70
N SER A 123 -28.83 10.43 -5.67
CA SER A 123 -27.65 10.62 -6.49
C SER A 123 -26.37 10.30 -5.69
N THR A 124 -25.33 9.82 -6.37
CA THR A 124 -24.01 9.57 -5.78
C THR A 124 -23.02 10.59 -6.31
N ILE A 125 -22.31 11.28 -5.42
CA ILE A 125 -21.22 12.19 -5.74
C ILE A 125 -19.90 11.52 -5.33
N GLN A 126 -19.01 11.36 -6.30
CA GLN A 126 -17.64 10.88 -6.07
C GLN A 126 -16.73 12.10 -6.05
N LEU A 127 -16.23 12.44 -4.86
CA LEU A 127 -15.37 13.57 -4.63
C LEU A 127 -13.94 13.07 -4.38
N SER A 128 -12.99 13.55 -5.18
CA SER A 128 -11.56 13.29 -5.02
C SER A 128 -10.86 14.62 -4.86
N PHE A 129 -10.17 14.82 -3.75
CA PHE A 129 -9.37 16.02 -3.50
C PHE A 129 -8.02 15.63 -2.92
N TYR A 130 -7.01 16.46 -3.12
CA TYR A 130 -5.69 16.23 -2.59
C TYR A 130 -5.05 17.52 -2.10
N GLU A 131 -4.16 17.38 -1.13
CA GLU A 131 -3.30 18.43 -0.64
C GLU A 131 -1.86 18.09 -1.02
N VAL A 132 -1.17 19.00 -1.71
CA VAL A 132 0.24 18.85 -2.03
C VAL A 132 1.04 19.18 -0.77
N LEU A 133 1.73 18.19 -0.22
CA LEU A 133 2.62 18.40 0.91
C LEU A 133 3.86 19.14 0.41
N PRO A 134 4.33 20.18 1.14
CA PRO A 134 5.62 20.77 0.83
C PRO A 134 6.65 19.67 0.94
N TYR A 135 7.29 19.33 -0.19
CA TYR A 135 8.35 18.35 -0.25
C TYR A 135 9.42 18.73 0.78
N ALA A 136 9.46 18.01 1.90
CA ALA A 136 10.56 18.09 2.84
C ALA A 136 11.74 17.43 2.14
N TYR A 137 12.44 18.22 1.32
CA TYR A 137 13.74 17.84 0.84
C TYR A 137 14.64 17.81 2.08
N ASP A 138 14.65 16.66 2.76
CA ASP A 138 15.84 16.21 3.46
C ASP A 138 16.90 16.11 2.38
N LYS A 139 17.51 17.25 2.04
CA LYS A 139 18.88 17.24 1.55
C LYS A 139 19.56 16.33 2.55
N PRO A 140 20.07 15.13 2.18
CA PRO A 140 21.11 14.56 3.01
C PRO A 140 22.08 15.71 3.09
N THR A 141 22.20 16.36 4.25
CA THR A 141 23.07 17.53 4.42
C THR A 141 24.35 17.06 3.81
N ARG A 142 24.65 17.51 2.58
CA ARG A 142 25.81 17.04 1.85
C ARG A 142 26.87 17.66 2.71
N ARG A 143 27.36 16.88 3.69
CA ARG A 143 28.41 17.29 4.62
C ARG A 143 29.39 18.00 3.70
N GLY A 144 29.60 19.30 3.96
CA GLY A 144 30.35 20.15 3.06
C GLY A 144 31.65 19.46 2.68
N PHE A 145 32.24 19.77 1.53
CA PHE A 145 33.49 19.12 1.11
C PHE A 145 34.49 18.99 2.27
N GLY A 146 34.63 20.03 3.10
CA GLY A 146 35.42 20.00 4.34
C GLY A 146 34.98 18.96 5.39
N ALA A 147 33.68 18.81 5.67
CA ALA A 147 33.20 17.77 6.60
C ALA A 147 33.39 16.35 6.05
N ARG A 148 33.30 16.17 4.72
CA ARG A 148 33.65 14.89 4.06
C ARG A 148 35.15 14.62 4.16
N VAL A 149 35.99 15.59 3.83
CA VAL A 149 37.46 15.48 3.94
C VAL A 149 37.88 15.19 5.39
N LEU A 150 37.33 15.90 6.37
CA LEU A 150 37.66 15.67 7.78
C LEU A 150 37.19 14.28 8.25
N SER A 151 35.99 13.86 7.85
CA SER A 151 35.52 12.51 8.17
C SER A 151 36.39 11.43 7.51
N SER A 152 36.83 11.63 6.27
CA SER A 152 37.72 10.70 5.56
C SER A 152 39.12 10.67 6.16
N LEU A 153 39.66 11.81 6.62
CA LEU A 153 40.92 11.86 7.37
C LEU A 153 40.81 11.12 8.70
N ALA A 154 39.73 11.33 9.45
CA ALA A 154 39.50 10.64 10.73
C ALA A 154 39.38 9.12 10.52
N THR A 155 38.65 8.68 9.49
CA THR A 155 38.54 7.26 9.13
C THR A 155 39.89 6.69 8.66
N GLY A 156 40.65 7.45 7.87
CA GLY A 156 42.00 7.05 7.44
C GLY A 156 42.99 6.95 8.60
N TRP A 157 42.92 7.87 9.57
CA TRP A 157 43.74 7.87 10.78
C TRP A 157 43.44 6.64 11.65
N GLN A 158 42.18 6.28 11.78
CA GLN A 158 41.79 5.05 12.48
C GLN A 158 42.38 3.80 11.77
N GLY A 159 42.35 3.76 10.44
CA GLY A 159 42.98 2.68 9.67
C GLY A 159 44.50 2.60 9.86
N PHE A 160 45.18 3.75 9.93
CA PHE A 160 46.62 3.81 10.21
C PHE A 160 46.96 3.31 11.62
N LEU A 161 46.20 3.73 12.64
CA LEU A 161 46.34 3.22 14.00
C LEU A 161 46.10 1.72 14.06
N SER A 162 45.08 1.20 13.36
CA SER A 162 44.82 -0.23 13.27
C SER A 162 45.97 -1.01 12.63
N PHE A 163 46.64 -0.45 11.63
CA PHE A 163 47.85 -1.05 11.05
C PHE A 163 49.00 -1.11 12.06
N LEU A 164 49.28 -0.02 12.79
CA LEU A 164 50.33 0.00 13.82
C LEU A 164 50.05 -0.98 14.95
N VAL A 165 48.80 -1.06 15.41
CA VAL A 165 48.38 -2.06 16.40
C VAL A 165 48.57 -3.47 15.86
N GLY A 166 48.29 -3.72 14.58
CA GLY A 166 48.57 -5.00 13.93
C GLY A 166 50.06 -5.37 13.93
N VAL A 167 50.93 -4.41 13.63
CA VAL A 167 52.40 -4.62 13.68
C VAL A 167 52.87 -4.86 15.12
N LEU A 168 52.36 -4.07 16.08
CA LEU A 168 52.64 -4.28 17.50
C LEU A 168 52.14 -5.64 17.96
N ALA A 169 50.96 -6.10 17.54
CA ALA A 169 50.40 -7.41 17.88
C ALA A 169 51.24 -8.59 17.34
N LEU A 170 52.15 -8.36 16.39
CA LEU A 170 53.10 -9.37 15.89
C LEU A 170 54.35 -9.54 16.80
N TRP A 171 54.49 -8.73 17.85
CA TRP A 171 55.59 -8.85 18.82
C TRP A 171 55.81 -10.25 19.43
N PRO A 172 54.79 -11.11 19.69
CA PRO A 172 55.02 -12.41 20.32
C PRO A 172 55.67 -13.40 19.34
N PHE A 173 55.42 -13.26 18.03
CA PHE A 173 56.09 -14.05 16.99
C PHE A 173 57.58 -13.73 16.92
N PHE A 174 57.95 -12.46 17.12
CA PHE A 174 59.35 -12.06 17.18
C PHE A 174 60.07 -12.65 18.42
N CYS A 175 59.38 -12.73 19.56
CA CYS A 175 59.91 -13.39 20.77
C CYS A 175 60.05 -14.92 20.58
N LEU A 176 59.06 -15.58 19.98
CA LEU A 176 59.09 -17.02 19.69
C LEU A 176 60.21 -17.39 18.70
N GLY A 177 60.45 -16.57 17.68
CA GLY A 177 61.54 -16.80 16.71
C GLY A 177 62.93 -16.79 17.34
N ARG A 178 63.17 -15.96 18.37
CA ARG A 178 64.45 -15.96 19.09
C ARG A 178 64.62 -17.16 20.03
N ALA A 179 63.52 -17.70 20.57
CA ALA A 179 63.56 -18.88 21.42
C ALA A 179 63.86 -20.18 20.64
N PHE A 180 63.51 -20.25 19.35
CA PHE A 180 63.71 -21.43 18.51
C PHE A 180 65.01 -21.44 17.67
N GLY A 181 65.70 -20.31 17.55
CA GLY A 181 66.87 -20.14 16.67
C GLY A 181 68.25 -20.49 17.24
N GLY A 182 68.34 -21.11 18.42
CA GLY A 182 69.62 -21.30 19.13
C GLY A 182 69.78 -22.67 19.78
N SER A 183 69.65 -23.76 19.03
CA SER A 183 70.04 -25.10 19.52
C SER A 183 70.53 -26.00 18.39
N SER A 184 71.84 -25.98 18.14
CA SER A 184 72.64 -27.06 17.51
C SER A 184 74.09 -26.61 17.55
N ALA A 185 75.13 -27.37 17.93
CA ALA A 185 75.32 -28.63 18.61
C ALA A 185 76.85 -28.74 18.88
N SER A 186 77.24 -29.66 19.77
CA SER A 186 78.54 -30.35 19.79
C SER A 186 79.76 -29.66 20.42
N GLY A 187 80.01 -29.99 21.69
CA GLY A 187 81.03 -31.01 22.00
C GLY A 187 82.50 -30.71 21.75
N ASP A 188 83.20 -30.47 22.87
CA ASP A 188 84.39 -31.21 23.31
C ASP A 188 85.82 -30.68 23.01
N LYS A 189 86.51 -30.41 24.14
CA LYS A 189 87.94 -30.56 24.51
C LYS A 189 89.08 -29.89 23.71
N ALA A 190 89.79 -29.08 24.51
CA ALA A 190 91.21 -29.24 24.89
C ALA A 190 92.33 -28.92 23.90
N GLY A 191 93.36 -28.28 24.46
CA GLY A 191 94.72 -28.22 23.90
C GLY A 191 95.15 -26.78 23.62
N LYS A 192 95.75 -26.09 24.59
CA LYS A 192 97.21 -26.03 24.82
C LYS A 192 97.99 -25.21 23.78
N HIS A 193 98.74 -24.26 24.33
CA HIS A 193 100.11 -23.88 23.99
C HIS A 193 100.39 -22.76 22.95
N VAL A 194 101.13 -21.76 23.47
CA VAL A 194 102.36 -21.15 22.90
C VAL A 194 102.19 -19.82 22.15
N SER A 195 102.47 -18.73 22.87
CA SER A 195 103.13 -17.50 22.40
C SER A 195 104.45 -17.84 21.67
N PRO A 196 105.08 -17.02 20.79
CA PRO A 196 105.51 -15.66 21.17
C PRO A 196 105.77 -14.62 20.05
N ARG A 197 106.13 -13.42 20.55
CA ARG A 197 107.14 -12.46 20.06
C ARG A 197 106.77 -11.42 18.98
N ALA A 198 107.03 -10.17 19.40
CA ALA A 198 107.13 -8.93 18.66
C ALA A 198 108.28 -8.90 17.64
N PRO A 199 108.42 -7.76 16.93
CA PRO A 199 109.64 -6.98 17.16
C PRO A 199 109.40 -5.48 17.43
N LEU A 200 110.22 -4.95 18.34
CA LEU A 200 110.46 -3.53 18.62
C LEU A 200 111.36 -2.91 17.54
N SER A 201 111.19 -1.62 17.25
CA SER A 201 112.30 -0.64 17.17
C SER A 201 111.79 0.75 16.75
N ARG A 202 111.91 1.75 17.65
CA ARG A 202 112.72 2.95 17.42
C ARG A 202 112.73 3.90 18.63
N ALA A 203 113.93 4.42 18.89
CA ALA A 203 114.37 5.47 19.83
C ALA A 203 114.52 5.06 21.30
#